data_AF-A0A2E4A8L0-F1
#
_entry.id   AF-A0A2E4A8L0-F1
#
_cell.length_a   1.000
_cell.length_b   1.000
_cell.length_c   1.000
_cell.angle_alpha   90.00
_cell.angle_beta   90.00
_cell.angle_gamma   90.00
#
_symmetry.space_group_name_H-M   'P 1'
#
loop_
_entity.id
_entity.type
_entity.pdbx_description
1 polymer ?
#
loop_
_entity_poly.entity_id
_entity_poly.type
_entity_poly.pdbx_seq_one_letter_code
_entity_poly.pdbx_strand_id
1 'polypeptide(L)'
;MSAFFTLSVLAHDPKGESFSLKGKITSIELTNDGGTITVSSEAGRYGKVFLTYNVKLNTSLPDQGYFSGRGVGFNDGVRQAGSRQGVFRREGSIMKFWSLDDVTDGNMNYCETVMNLETETVEMTFYPF
;
A
#
# COMPACT_ATOMS: atom_id res chain seq x y z
N MET A 1 -13.32 -9.32 47.07
CA MET A 1 -12.51 -9.85 45.96
C MET A 1 -13.01 -9.16 44.71
N SER A 2 -12.32 -8.13 44.23
CA SER A 2 -12.80 -7.27 43.14
C SER A 2 -12.44 -7.91 41.81
N ALA A 3 -13.45 -8.20 40.98
CA ALA A 3 -13.24 -8.62 39.60
C ALA A 3 -13.01 -7.37 38.75
N PHE A 4 -11.91 -7.35 37.99
CA PHE A 4 -11.64 -6.38 36.94
C PHE A 4 -11.82 -7.06 35.58
N PHE A 5 -12.69 -6.50 34.74
CA PHE A 5 -12.72 -6.63 33.28
C PHE A 5 -13.22 -5.26 32.77
N THR A 6 -12.70 -4.66 31.70
CA THR A 6 -12.33 -5.22 30.39
C THR A 6 -11.40 -4.22 29.69
N LEU A 7 -10.45 -4.69 28.87
CA LEU A 7 -9.70 -3.83 27.94
C LEU A 7 -10.63 -3.36 26.82
N SER A 8 -10.76 -2.05 26.62
CA SER A 8 -11.26 -1.50 25.36
C SER A 8 -10.14 -1.58 24.32
N VAL A 9 -10.16 -2.62 23.49
CA VAL A 9 -9.32 -2.69 22.29
C VAL A 9 -10.00 -1.83 21.23
N LEU A 10 -9.54 -0.59 21.04
CA LEU A 10 -9.85 0.19 19.85
C LEU A 10 -8.90 -0.28 18.73
N ALA A 11 -9.31 -1.31 17.99
CA ALA A 11 -8.73 -1.59 16.69
C ALA A 11 -9.25 -0.56 15.68
N HIS A 12 -8.50 -0.31 14.60
CA HIS A 12 -9.00 0.49 13.48
C HIS A 12 -10.30 -0.15 12.96
N ASP A 13 -11.39 0.61 13.01
CA ASP A 13 -12.71 0.22 12.50
C ASP A 13 -12.91 0.87 11.11
N PRO A 14 -12.68 0.13 10.01
CA PRO A 14 -12.83 0.68 8.68
C PRO A 14 -14.29 1.08 8.42
N LYS A 15 -14.52 2.29 7.90
CA LYS A 15 -15.88 2.78 7.59
C LYS A 15 -16.39 2.29 6.24
N GLY A 16 -16.32 1.00 6.01
CA GLY A 16 -16.76 0.35 4.78
C GLY A 16 -16.15 -1.04 4.61
N GLU A 17 -16.61 -1.75 3.58
CA GLU A 17 -16.05 -3.06 3.26
C GLU A 17 -14.61 -2.92 2.75
N SER A 18 -13.71 -3.68 3.37
CA SER A 18 -12.34 -3.81 2.90
C SER A 18 -12.31 -4.63 1.61
N PHE A 19 -11.38 -4.33 0.71
CA PHE A 19 -11.25 -5.06 -0.55
C PHE A 19 -9.78 -5.35 -0.88
N SER A 20 -9.54 -6.49 -1.52
CA SER A 20 -8.20 -6.89 -1.96
C SER A 20 -8.12 -6.96 -3.48
N LEU A 21 -6.94 -6.67 -4.01
CA LEU A 21 -6.65 -6.72 -5.44
C LEU A 21 -5.25 -7.26 -5.72
N LYS A 22 -5.13 -7.95 -6.85
CA LYS A 22 -3.89 -8.58 -7.31
C LYS A 22 -3.35 -7.86 -8.53
N GLY A 23 -2.06 -7.53 -8.45
CA GLY A 23 -1.33 -6.85 -9.50
C GLY A 23 0.04 -7.48 -9.75
N LYS A 24 0.84 -6.77 -10.53
CA LYS A 24 2.22 -7.14 -10.84
C LYS A 24 3.14 -5.93 -10.76
N ILE A 25 4.38 -6.19 -10.41
CA ILE A 25 5.47 -5.25 -10.58
C ILE A 25 5.72 -5.10 -12.09
N THR A 26 5.86 -3.86 -12.55
CA THR A 26 6.13 -3.57 -13.97
C THR A 26 7.55 -3.07 -14.20
N SER A 27 8.18 -2.47 -13.19
CA SER A 27 9.59 -2.11 -13.20
C SER A 27 10.10 -1.90 -11.78
N ILE A 28 11.42 -2.05 -11.63
CA ILE A 28 12.17 -1.66 -10.43
C ILE A 28 13.39 -0.86 -10.90
N GLU A 29 13.54 0.34 -10.36
CA GLU A 29 14.74 1.17 -10.49
C GLU A 29 15.45 1.23 -9.16
N LEU A 30 16.76 0.97 -9.14
CA LEU A 30 17.58 0.96 -7.93
C LEU A 30 18.45 2.21 -7.86
N THR A 31 18.60 2.74 -6.65
CA THR A 31 19.51 3.85 -6.34
C THR A 31 20.31 3.49 -5.09
N ASN A 32 21.33 4.30 -4.75
CA ASN A 32 22.14 4.07 -3.56
C ASN A 32 21.33 4.08 -2.25
N ASP A 33 20.22 4.80 -2.21
CA ASP A 33 19.46 5.03 -0.99
C ASP A 33 18.08 4.34 -0.97
N GLY A 34 17.77 3.53 -1.98
CA GLY A 34 16.46 2.92 -2.17
C GLY A 34 16.14 2.72 -3.65
N GLY A 35 14.97 3.14 -4.10
CA GLY A 35 14.57 2.94 -5.49
C GLY A 35 13.10 3.26 -5.76
N THR A 36 12.68 3.01 -7.00
CA THR A 36 11.28 3.18 -7.41
C THR A 36 10.74 1.85 -7.93
N ILE A 37 9.63 1.41 -7.36
CA ILE A 37 8.87 0.24 -7.83
C ILE A 37 7.60 0.74 -8.51
N THR A 38 7.33 0.27 -9.72
CA THR A 38 6.07 0.53 -10.42
C THR A 38 5.20 -0.72 -10.44
N VAL A 39 3.89 -0.53 -10.27
CA VAL A 39 2.91 -1.61 -10.16
C VAL A 39 1.73 -1.33 -11.08
N SER A 40 1.16 -2.38 -11.67
CA SER A 40 -0.16 -2.31 -12.33
C SER A 40 -1.12 -3.36 -11.74
N SER A 41 -2.39 -3.00 -11.63
CA SER A 41 -3.46 -3.90 -11.16
C SER A 41 -4.79 -3.53 -11.82
N GLU A 42 -5.80 -4.38 -11.67
CA GLU A 42 -7.21 -4.00 -11.79
C GLU A 42 -7.76 -3.75 -10.38
N ALA A 43 -8.53 -2.68 -10.18
CA ALA A 43 -8.95 -2.23 -8.85
C ALA A 43 -10.42 -1.82 -8.80
N GLY A 44 -11.33 -2.77 -8.99
CA GLY A 44 -12.77 -2.58 -8.82
C GLY A 44 -13.27 -1.28 -9.46
N ARG A 45 -13.79 -0.36 -8.63
CA ARG A 45 -14.31 0.95 -9.08
C ARG A 45 -13.30 1.86 -9.78
N TYR A 46 -12.00 1.63 -9.57
CA TYR A 46 -10.91 2.40 -10.18
C TYR A 46 -10.38 1.81 -11.49
N GLY A 47 -10.89 0.64 -11.92
CA GLY A 47 -10.51 0.01 -13.18
C GLY A 47 -9.01 -0.27 -13.26
N LYS A 48 -8.38 0.13 -14.37
CA LYS A 48 -6.93 -0.07 -14.57
C LYS A 48 -6.14 0.90 -13.72
N VAL A 49 -5.33 0.38 -12.79
CA VAL A 49 -4.48 1.20 -11.92
C VAL A 49 -2.99 1.06 -12.21
N PHE A 50 -2.28 2.16 -12.01
CA PHE A 50 -0.83 2.23 -11.97
C PHE A 50 -0.38 2.91 -10.67
N LEU A 51 0.59 2.31 -9.99
CA LEU A 51 1.11 2.82 -8.72
C LEU A 51 2.63 2.94 -8.76
N THR A 52 3.14 3.92 -8.02
CA THR A 52 4.58 4.12 -7.77
C THR A 52 4.86 3.99 -6.27
N TYR A 53 5.98 3.36 -5.94
CA TYR A 53 6.54 3.31 -4.60
C TYR A 53 7.96 3.84 -4.68
N ASN A 54 8.18 5.10 -4.28
CA ASN A 54 9.50 5.70 -4.16
C ASN A 54 10.02 5.38 -2.76
N VAL A 55 10.81 4.32 -2.68
CA VAL A 55 11.30 3.71 -1.46
C VAL A 55 12.59 4.39 -1.01
N LYS A 56 12.68 4.69 0.28
CA LYS A 56 13.92 5.15 0.94
C LYS A 56 14.28 4.18 2.07
N LEU A 57 15.50 3.65 2.02
CA LEU A 57 16.00 2.74 3.05
C LEU A 57 16.26 3.49 4.36
N ASN A 58 16.01 2.83 5.49
CA ASN A 58 16.51 3.25 6.77
C ASN A 58 17.98 2.82 6.89
N THR A 59 18.90 3.79 7.04
CA THR A 59 20.35 3.53 7.09
C THR A 59 20.79 2.74 8.31
N SER A 60 20.02 2.76 9.39
CA SER A 60 20.28 1.96 10.59
C SER A 60 19.70 0.55 10.52
N LEU A 61 18.70 0.32 9.65
CA LEU A 61 17.94 -0.93 9.53
C LEU A 61 17.60 -1.17 8.05
N PRO A 62 18.49 -1.81 7.27
CA PRO A 62 18.40 -1.85 5.80
C PRO A 62 17.19 -2.64 5.27
N ASP A 63 16.58 -3.48 6.10
CA ASP A 63 15.37 -4.23 5.77
C ASP A 63 14.07 -3.46 5.99
N GLN A 64 14.13 -2.16 6.29
CA GLN A 64 12.95 -1.31 6.46
C GLN A 64 13.21 0.11 5.99
N GLY A 65 12.14 0.90 5.93
CA GLY A 65 12.23 2.31 5.59
C GLY A 65 10.85 2.92 5.38
N TYR A 66 10.81 3.97 4.59
CA TYR A 66 9.59 4.69 4.26
C TYR A 66 9.46 4.89 2.76
N PHE A 67 8.27 5.26 2.31
CA PHE A 67 8.03 5.54 0.91
C PHE A 67 7.01 6.66 0.72
N SER A 68 7.11 7.30 -0.44
CA SER A 68 6.05 8.13 -1.01
C SER A 68 5.68 7.59 -2.38
N GLY A 69 4.43 7.77 -2.77
CA GLY A 69 3.89 7.17 -3.97
C GLY A 69 2.68 7.90 -4.51
N ARG A 70 2.32 7.52 -5.73
CA ARG A 70 1.07 7.95 -6.39
C ARG A 70 0.38 6.74 -6.97
N GLY A 71 -0.94 6.73 -6.89
CA GLY A 71 -1.82 5.86 -7.66
C GLY A 71 -2.59 6.68 -8.71
N VAL A 72 -2.85 6.09 -9.87
CA VAL A 72 -3.84 6.58 -10.83
C VAL A 72 -4.66 5.40 -11.31
N GLY A 73 -5.98 5.58 -11.35
CA GLY A 73 -6.95 4.62 -11.88
C GLY A 73 -7.71 5.20 -13.04
N PHE A 74 -8.02 4.36 -14.02
CA PHE A 74 -8.84 4.68 -15.17
C PHE A 74 -9.97 3.66 -15.30
N ASN A 75 -11.21 4.14 -15.23
CA ASN A 75 -12.40 3.32 -15.40
C ASN A 75 -13.38 4.05 -16.31
N ASP A 76 -13.72 3.48 -17.46
CA ASP A 76 -14.63 4.07 -18.46
C ASP A 76 -14.33 5.55 -18.80
N GLY A 77 -13.05 5.88 -18.94
CA GLY A 77 -12.58 7.24 -19.25
C GLY A 77 -12.54 8.20 -18.06
N VAL A 78 -13.05 7.80 -16.90
CA VAL A 78 -12.94 8.55 -15.64
C VAL A 78 -11.60 8.24 -14.98
N ARG A 79 -10.86 9.29 -14.62
CA ARG A 79 -9.57 9.19 -13.92
C ARG A 79 -9.74 9.55 -12.45
N GLN A 80 -9.24 8.69 -11.57
CA GLN A 80 -9.01 9.00 -10.15
C GLN A 80 -7.52 8.93 -9.84
N ALA A 81 -7.04 9.77 -8.92
CA ALA A 81 -5.66 9.77 -8.49
C ALA A 81 -5.58 9.73 -6.97
N GLY A 82 -4.53 9.09 -6.45
CA GLY A 82 -4.27 9.06 -5.02
C GLY A 82 -2.83 9.40 -4.70
N SER A 83 -2.61 10.16 -3.63
CA SER A 83 -1.30 10.23 -2.99
C SER A 83 -1.21 9.12 -1.96
N ARG A 84 -0.04 8.48 -1.84
CA ARG A 84 0.19 7.37 -0.90
C ARG A 84 1.50 7.58 -0.15
N GLN A 85 1.50 7.42 1.16
CA GLN A 85 2.71 7.53 1.97
C GLN A 85 2.69 6.50 3.08
N GLY A 86 3.86 6.00 3.47
CA GLY A 86 3.91 4.95 4.48
C GLY A 86 5.28 4.40 4.78
N VAL A 87 5.28 3.24 5.44
CA VAL A 87 6.48 2.49 5.83
C VAL A 87 6.49 1.11 5.20
N PHE A 88 7.67 0.51 5.14
CA PHE A 88 7.80 -0.86 4.66
C PHE A 88 8.81 -1.66 5.49
N ARG A 89 8.67 -2.98 5.43
CA ARG A 89 9.67 -3.97 5.88
C ARG A 89 9.89 -5.01 4.79
N ARG A 90 11.10 -5.55 4.70
CA ARG A 90 11.49 -6.60 3.76
C ARG A 90 12.01 -7.83 4.50
N GLU A 91 11.58 -9.00 4.06
CA GLU A 91 12.02 -10.31 4.53
C GLU A 91 12.36 -11.16 3.29
N GLY A 92 13.65 -11.28 2.97
CA GLY A 92 14.07 -11.92 1.72
C GLY A 92 13.56 -11.16 0.48
N SER A 93 12.83 -11.87 -0.39
CA SER A 93 12.16 -11.34 -1.58
C SER A 93 10.79 -10.71 -1.29
N ILE A 94 10.28 -10.79 -0.06
CA ILE A 94 8.97 -10.28 0.30
C ILE A 94 9.09 -8.88 0.89
N MET A 95 8.41 -7.90 0.28
CA MET A 95 8.24 -6.56 0.84
C MET A 95 6.81 -6.37 1.32
N LYS A 96 6.65 -5.88 2.55
CA LYS A 96 5.36 -5.51 3.15
C LYS A 96 5.33 -4.01 3.32
N PHE A 97 4.29 -3.36 2.82
CA PHE A 97 4.06 -1.91 2.93
C PHE A 97 2.77 -1.63 3.67
N TRP A 98 2.76 -0.52 4.39
CA TRP A 98 1.61 0.02 5.11
C TRP A 98 1.47 1.49 4.76
N SER A 99 0.37 1.88 4.12
CA SER A 99 0.16 3.25 3.65
C SER A 99 -1.16 3.87 4.06
N LEU A 100 -1.13 5.20 4.13
CA LEU A 100 -2.33 6.03 4.16
C LEU A 100 -2.46 6.70 2.79
N ASP A 101 -3.65 6.56 2.23
CA ASP A 101 -3.95 6.92 0.84
C ASP A 101 -5.03 8.01 0.83
N ASP A 102 -4.78 9.10 0.13
CA ASP A 102 -5.70 10.23 -0.06
C ASP A 102 -6.08 10.31 -1.54
N VAL A 103 -7.34 10.00 -1.86
CA VAL A 103 -7.85 9.82 -3.23
C VAL A 103 -8.72 11.02 -3.63
N THR A 104 -8.62 11.44 -4.90
CA THR A 104 -9.32 12.61 -5.45
C THR A 104 -10.84 12.51 -5.47
N ASP A 105 -11.42 11.33 -5.21
CA ASP A 105 -12.86 11.14 -5.07
C ASP A 105 -13.36 11.32 -3.62
N GLY A 106 -12.47 11.76 -2.72
CA GLY A 106 -12.77 11.99 -1.31
C GLY A 106 -12.61 10.75 -0.43
N ASN A 107 -12.28 9.58 -0.99
CA ASN A 107 -11.98 8.41 -0.17
C ASN A 107 -10.57 8.48 0.40
N MET A 108 -10.45 8.05 1.65
CA MET A 108 -9.17 7.76 2.27
C MET A 108 -9.09 6.27 2.56
N ASN A 109 -7.90 5.67 2.46
CA ASN A 109 -7.71 4.26 2.77
C ASN A 109 -6.44 4.06 3.57
N TYR A 110 -6.48 3.12 4.51
CA TYR A 110 -5.29 2.42 4.96
C TYR A 110 -5.07 1.25 3.99
N CYS A 111 -3.86 1.06 3.49
CA CYS A 111 -3.55 0.00 2.55
C CYS A 111 -2.38 -0.84 3.03
N GLU A 112 -2.57 -2.16 3.07
CA GLU A 112 -1.51 -3.13 3.27
C GLU A 112 -1.13 -3.72 1.90
N THR A 113 0.15 -3.67 1.56
CA THR A 113 0.66 -4.24 0.31
C THR A 113 1.71 -5.30 0.58
N VAL A 114 1.58 -6.46 -0.06
CA VAL A 114 2.61 -7.50 -0.09
C VAL A 114 3.11 -7.62 -1.52
N MET A 115 4.42 -7.45 -1.70
CA MET A 115 5.10 -7.67 -2.97
C MET A 115 6.06 -8.84 -2.83
N ASN A 116 6.08 -9.73 -3.81
CA ASN A 116 7.14 -10.71 -3.97
C ASN A 116 8.01 -10.30 -5.16
N LEU A 117 9.27 -9.98 -4.89
CA LEU A 117 10.23 -9.49 -5.90
C LEU A 117 10.74 -10.60 -6.83
N GLU A 118 10.67 -11.87 -6.43
CA GLU A 118 11.09 -13.01 -7.27
C GLU A 118 10.01 -13.39 -8.28
N THR A 119 8.74 -13.32 -7.87
CA THR A 119 7.60 -13.67 -8.73
C THR A 119 6.94 -12.45 -9.37
N GLU A 120 7.42 -11.24 -9.04
CA GLU A 120 6.90 -9.95 -9.51
C GLU A 120 5.40 -9.74 -9.21
N THR A 121 4.88 -10.41 -8.19
CA THR A 121 3.45 -10.36 -7.82
C THR A 121 3.19 -9.34 -6.72
N VAL A 122 2.02 -8.70 -6.78
CA VAL A 122 1.57 -7.74 -5.78
C VAL A 122 0.17 -8.10 -5.31
N GLU A 123 -0.05 -8.06 -4.00
CA GLU A 123 -1.37 -8.10 -3.38
C GLU A 123 -1.55 -6.86 -2.51
N MET A 124 -2.69 -6.19 -2.66
CA MET A 124 -3.03 -4.99 -1.89
C MET A 124 -4.39 -5.18 -1.24
N THR A 125 -4.50 -4.85 0.04
CA THR A 125 -5.77 -4.82 0.77
C THR A 125 -6.02 -3.41 1.28
N PHE A 126 -7.20 -2.88 0.98
CA PHE A 126 -7.61 -1.52 1.32
C PHE A 126 -8.69 -1.54 2.40
N TYR A 127 -8.50 -0.66 3.39
CA TYR A 127 -9.37 -0.45 4.55
C TYR A 127 -9.86 1.00 4.50
N PRO A 128 -11.12 1.25 4.12
CA PRO A 128 -11.64 2.62 3.98
C PRO A 128 -11.86 3.32 5.33
N PHE A 129 -11.72 4.65 5.35
CA PHE A 129 -11.95 5.52 6.51
C PHE A 129 -13.30 6.21 6.51
#